data_AF-A0A9D9UY54-F1
#
_entry.id   AF-A0A9D9UY54-F1
#
_cell.length_a   1.000
_cell.length_b   1.000
_cell.length_c   1.000
_cell.angle_alpha   90.00
_cell.angle_beta   90.00
_cell.angle_gamma   90.00
#
_symmetry.space_group_name_H-M   'P 1'
#
loop_
_entity.id
_entity.type
_entity.pdbx_description
1 polymer ?
#
loop_
_entity_poly.entity_id
_entity_poly.type
_entity_poly.pdbx_seq_one_letter_code
_entity_poly.pdbx_strand_id
1 'polypeptide(L)'
;MIHIGPDKLYEMLQYDINLATENGYQIFFEGVKKYPTERKLNQNEKNIQKFFMFLFDLYPVFAESLGISTQKEKIKYPEGAVNADITFDTLTQKLDENGFKCKSILKIFSNINQEEMKEIKEYLTEKDNLKKLMDSSKKWSFSKLIFWFIFRKAMPIILDHRNQVVAEKIKIYSNKDIFIHYGEKHVRGILKLLKRDGWVVNTTTYTEIGEYL
;
A
#
# COMPACT_ATOMS: atom_id res chain seq x y z
N MET A 1 -3.37 1.28 0.37
CA MET A 1 -2.59 0.89 1.57
C MET A 1 -2.19 2.15 2.33
N ILE A 2 -1.60 2.02 3.51
CA ILE A 2 -0.92 3.15 4.15
C ILE A 2 0.49 3.19 3.56
N HIS A 3 0.76 4.21 2.78
CA HIS A 3 2.10 4.52 2.30
C HIS A 3 2.73 5.52 3.27
N ILE A 4 4.02 5.33 3.56
CA ILE A 4 4.83 6.26 4.35
C ILE A 4 6.01 6.72 3.51
N GLY A 5 6.43 7.96 3.68
CA GLY A 5 7.46 8.57 2.85
C GLY A 5 7.84 9.97 3.32
N PRO A 6 9.01 10.47 2.93
CA PRO A 6 9.47 11.80 3.32
C PRO A 6 8.55 12.88 2.78
N ASP A 7 8.44 14.00 3.50
CA ASP A 7 7.52 15.09 3.16
C ASP A 7 7.74 15.63 1.75
N LYS A 8 9.00 15.81 1.35
CA LYS A 8 9.38 16.31 0.02
C LYS A 8 8.90 15.42 -1.13
N LEU A 9 8.82 14.10 -0.91
CA LEU A 9 8.22 13.19 -1.88
C LEU A 9 6.72 13.50 -2.05
N TYR A 10 5.99 13.66 -0.95
CA TYR A 10 4.57 13.96 -1.03
C TYR A 10 4.25 15.35 -1.55
N GLU A 11 5.10 16.34 -1.32
CA GLU A 11 4.98 17.66 -1.94
C GLU A 11 5.06 17.58 -3.47
N MET A 12 6.02 16.82 -4.00
CA MET A 12 6.14 16.56 -5.44
C MET A 12 4.92 15.82 -5.99
N LEU A 13 4.48 14.77 -5.31
CA LEU A 13 3.30 14.00 -5.73
C LEU A 13 2.02 14.85 -5.70
N GLN A 14 1.87 15.74 -4.72
CA GLN A 14 0.74 16.67 -4.66
C GLN A 14 0.80 17.67 -5.83
N TYR A 15 2.00 18.17 -6.16
CA TYR A 15 2.20 19.05 -7.32
C TYR A 15 1.75 18.36 -8.62
N ASP A 16 2.17 17.12 -8.86
CA ASP A 16 1.78 16.36 -10.06
C ASP A 16 0.26 16.14 -10.13
N ILE A 17 -0.40 15.86 -8.99
CA ILE A 17 -1.86 15.74 -8.91
C ILE A 17 -2.53 17.06 -9.29
N ASN A 18 -2.04 18.19 -8.76
CA ASN A 18 -2.59 19.51 -9.06
C ASN A 18 -2.44 19.84 -10.55
N LEU A 19 -1.26 19.62 -11.11
CA LEU A 19 -0.98 19.86 -12.53
C LEU A 19 -1.86 18.98 -13.43
N ALA A 20 -2.02 17.70 -13.10
CA ALA A 20 -2.91 16.81 -13.85
C ALA A 20 -4.38 17.29 -13.78
N THR A 21 -4.81 17.78 -12.61
CA THR A 21 -6.15 18.33 -12.42
C THR A 21 -6.39 19.57 -13.27
N GLU A 22 -5.45 20.51 -13.27
CA GLU A 22 -5.51 21.74 -14.09
C GLU A 22 -5.55 21.45 -15.59
N ASN A 23 -4.89 20.37 -16.02
CA ASN A 23 -4.91 19.91 -17.41
C ASN A 23 -6.10 18.99 -17.77
N GLY A 24 -7.08 18.84 -16.86
CA GLY A 24 -8.32 18.11 -17.14
C GLY A 24 -8.20 16.58 -17.10
N TYR A 25 -7.12 16.03 -16.54
CA TYR A 25 -6.96 14.58 -16.40
C TYR A 25 -7.96 14.01 -15.39
N GLN A 26 -8.44 12.79 -15.65
CA GLN A 26 -9.14 12.01 -14.65
C GLN A 26 -8.13 11.36 -13.69
N ILE A 27 -8.20 11.76 -12.42
CA ILE A 27 -7.29 11.28 -11.38
C ILE A 27 -7.79 9.95 -10.82
N PHE A 28 -6.90 8.96 -10.77
CA PHE A 28 -7.09 7.66 -10.13
C PHE A 28 -6.04 7.44 -9.04
N PHE A 29 -6.47 6.98 -7.87
CA PHE A 29 -5.57 6.78 -6.74
C PHE A 29 -5.86 5.54 -5.90
N GLU A 30 -4.81 5.07 -5.23
CA GLU A 30 -4.84 4.00 -4.24
C GLU A 30 -5.34 4.48 -2.88
N GLY A 31 -6.28 3.74 -2.27
CA GLY A 31 -6.73 3.96 -0.90
C GLY A 31 -7.70 2.89 -0.43
N VAL A 32 -7.23 1.89 0.30
CA VAL A 32 -8.07 0.76 0.75
C VAL A 32 -9.26 1.32 1.53
N LYS A 33 -10.45 1.05 1.03
CA LYS A 33 -11.69 1.50 1.68
C LYS A 33 -11.96 0.61 2.88
N LYS A 34 -11.95 1.21 4.08
CA LYS A 34 -12.16 0.51 5.37
C LYS A 34 -13.62 0.09 5.61
N TYR A 35 -14.51 0.16 4.62
CA TYR A 35 -15.92 -0.18 4.82
C TYR A 35 -16.07 -1.69 5.07
N PRO A 36 -16.61 -2.11 6.23
CA PRO A 36 -17.04 -3.48 6.42
C PRO A 36 -18.27 -3.75 5.56
N THR A 37 -18.32 -4.91 4.93
CA THR A 37 -19.52 -5.42 4.28
C THR A 37 -20.40 -6.14 5.31
N GLU A 38 -21.69 -6.28 5.00
CA GLU A 38 -22.62 -7.09 5.80
C GLU A 38 -22.37 -8.62 5.65
N ARG A 39 -21.39 -9.02 4.83
CA ARG A 39 -21.08 -10.43 4.58
C ARG A 39 -20.49 -11.07 5.83
N LYS A 40 -21.02 -12.24 6.20
CA LYS A 40 -20.46 -13.06 7.26
C LYS A 40 -19.09 -13.63 6.86
N LEU A 41 -18.05 -13.18 7.55
CA LEU A 41 -16.67 -13.63 7.33
C LEU A 41 -16.40 -15.01 7.95
N ASN A 42 -15.64 -15.84 7.24
CA ASN A 42 -15.10 -17.08 7.80
C ASN A 42 -13.93 -16.81 8.78
N GLN A 43 -13.50 -17.84 9.51
CA GLN A 43 -12.48 -17.65 10.55
C GLN A 43 -11.11 -17.22 9.99
N ASN A 44 -10.73 -17.66 8.79
CA ASN A 44 -9.46 -17.26 8.19
C ASN A 44 -9.52 -15.81 7.67
N GLU A 45 -10.64 -15.40 7.09
CA GLU A 45 -10.88 -14.02 6.68
C GLU A 45 -10.80 -13.06 7.88
N LYS A 46 -11.43 -13.41 9.01
CA LYS A 46 -11.28 -12.65 10.27
C LYS A 46 -9.82 -12.53 10.71
N ASN A 47 -9.04 -13.59 10.52
CA ASN A 47 -7.62 -13.60 10.88
C ASN A 47 -6.79 -12.69 9.94
N ILE A 48 -7.07 -12.73 8.64
CA ILE A 48 -6.44 -11.85 7.65
C ILE A 48 -6.77 -10.38 7.96
N GLN A 49 -8.02 -10.06 8.28
CA GLN A 49 -8.42 -8.70 8.66
C GLN A 49 -7.66 -8.20 9.89
N LYS A 50 -7.58 -9.00 10.96
CA LYS A 50 -6.81 -8.64 12.16
C LYS A 50 -5.35 -8.34 11.83
N PHE A 51 -4.74 -9.14 10.97
CA PHE A 51 -3.35 -8.94 10.56
C PHE A 51 -3.16 -7.60 9.82
N PHE A 52 -4.03 -7.25 8.88
CA PHE A 52 -3.92 -5.96 8.20
C PHE A 52 -4.25 -4.76 9.09
N MET A 53 -5.19 -4.89 10.04
CA MET A 53 -5.45 -3.83 11.01
C MET A 53 -4.23 -3.55 11.86
N PHE A 54 -3.54 -4.59 12.34
CA PHE A 54 -2.25 -4.44 13.00
C PHE A 54 -1.23 -3.71 12.11
N LEU A 55 -1.10 -4.09 10.84
CA LEU A 55 -0.22 -3.36 9.92
C LEU A 55 -0.62 -1.88 9.82
N PHE A 56 -1.92 -1.59 9.70
CA PHE A 56 -2.42 -0.21 9.62
C PHE A 56 -2.10 0.61 10.87
N ASP A 57 -2.07 0.00 12.05
CA ASP A 57 -1.71 0.66 13.30
C ASP A 57 -0.19 0.86 13.41
N LEU A 58 0.60 -0.02 12.79
CA LEU A 58 2.07 0.02 12.82
C LEU A 58 2.68 1.05 11.84
N TYR A 59 2.06 1.31 10.68
CA TYR A 59 2.61 2.27 9.71
C TYR A 59 2.76 3.71 10.25
N PRO A 60 1.77 4.30 10.95
CA PRO A 60 1.92 5.62 11.56
C PRO A 60 3.05 5.67 12.60
N VAL A 61 3.23 4.58 13.35
CA VAL A 61 4.33 4.42 14.30
C VAL A 61 5.69 4.47 13.59
N PHE A 62 5.84 3.73 12.49
CA PHE A 62 7.05 3.81 11.67
C PHE A 62 7.27 5.22 11.13
N ALA A 63 6.22 5.88 10.63
CA ALA A 63 6.29 7.23 10.09
C ALA A 63 6.85 8.21 11.14
N GLU A 64 6.25 8.21 12.33
CA GLU A 64 6.67 9.01 13.49
C GLU A 64 8.15 8.78 13.85
N SER A 65 8.55 7.51 14.03
CA SER A 65 9.93 7.17 14.42
C SER A 65 10.97 7.53 13.34
N LEU A 66 10.56 7.51 12.07
CA LEU A 66 11.41 7.85 10.93
C LEU A 66 11.46 9.36 10.66
N GLY A 67 10.62 10.16 11.32
CA GLY A 67 10.44 11.57 10.97
C GLY A 67 9.90 11.76 9.54
N ILE A 68 9.09 10.81 9.06
CA ILE A 68 8.43 10.86 7.76
C ILE A 68 6.92 10.85 7.96
N SER A 69 6.16 11.06 6.89
CA SER A 69 4.71 11.21 6.98
C SER A 69 3.95 10.06 6.36
N THR A 70 2.65 9.97 6.64
CA THR A 70 1.75 9.11 5.89
C THR A 70 1.21 9.83 4.66
N GLN A 71 0.97 9.11 3.56
CA GLN A 71 0.39 9.69 2.34
C GLN A 71 -0.94 10.40 2.62
N LYS A 72 -1.74 9.86 3.55
CA LYS A 72 -3.07 10.42 3.88
C LYS A 72 -2.97 11.81 4.50
N GLU A 73 -1.91 12.10 5.25
CA GLU A 73 -1.68 13.42 5.85
C GLU A 73 -1.27 14.45 4.80
N LYS A 74 -0.56 14.03 3.76
CA LYS A 74 0.12 14.93 2.83
C LYS A 74 -0.58 15.10 1.48
N ILE A 75 -1.30 14.09 1.01
CA ILE A 75 -1.98 14.12 -0.29
C ILE A 75 -3.47 14.41 -0.14
N LYS A 76 -3.92 15.44 -0.86
CA LYS A 76 -5.32 15.81 -1.07
C LYS A 76 -5.69 15.57 -2.53
N TYR A 77 -6.71 14.76 -2.73
CA TYR A 77 -7.25 14.51 -4.07
C TYR A 77 -8.37 15.50 -4.39
N PRO A 78 -8.48 15.97 -5.66
CA PRO A 78 -9.53 16.87 -6.07
C PRO A 78 -10.91 16.19 -6.05
N GLU A 79 -11.96 17.01 -6.10
CA GLU A 79 -13.32 16.51 -6.31
C GLU A 79 -13.41 15.72 -7.62
N GLY A 80 -14.14 14.61 -7.62
CA GLY A 80 -14.24 13.72 -8.78
C GLY A 80 -13.05 12.79 -8.99
N ALA A 81 -11.99 12.86 -8.18
CA ALA A 81 -10.94 11.85 -8.18
C ALA A 81 -11.50 10.47 -7.80
N VAL A 82 -11.05 9.43 -8.50
CA VAL A 82 -11.57 8.07 -8.36
C VAL A 82 -10.62 7.26 -7.49
N ASN A 83 -11.10 6.89 -6.30
CA ASN A 83 -10.48 5.82 -5.52
C ASN A 83 -10.76 4.48 -6.22
N ALA A 84 -9.81 4.01 -7.02
CA ALA A 84 -9.94 2.79 -7.80
C ALA A 84 -9.54 1.53 -7.04
N ASP A 85 -9.24 1.65 -5.75
CA ASP A 85 -8.89 0.50 -4.92
C ASP A 85 -10.06 -0.46 -4.64
N ILE A 86 -9.72 -1.63 -4.11
CA ILE A 86 -10.65 -2.63 -3.61
C ILE A 86 -11.05 -2.35 -2.16
N THR A 87 -12.16 -2.94 -1.72
CA THR A 87 -12.55 -2.90 -0.30
C THR A 87 -11.65 -3.82 0.51
N PHE A 88 -11.61 -3.58 1.81
CA PHE A 88 -10.90 -4.44 2.75
C PHE A 88 -11.42 -5.88 2.74
N ASP A 89 -12.72 -6.06 2.49
CA ASP A 89 -13.35 -7.38 2.45
C ASP A 89 -13.02 -8.14 1.17
N THR A 90 -13.03 -7.46 0.02
CA THR A 90 -12.58 -8.06 -1.24
C THR A 90 -11.11 -8.48 -1.16
N LEU A 91 -10.27 -7.64 -0.56
CA LEU A 91 -8.86 -7.97 -0.30
C LEU A 91 -8.73 -9.25 0.53
N THR A 92 -9.47 -9.30 1.63
CA THR A 92 -9.47 -10.43 2.57
C THR A 92 -9.96 -11.71 1.91
N GLN A 93 -11.07 -11.64 1.18
CA GLN A 93 -11.65 -12.76 0.45
C GLN A 93 -10.68 -13.31 -0.58
N LYS A 94 -10.06 -12.43 -1.40
CA LYS A 94 -9.12 -12.85 -2.44
C LYS A 94 -7.90 -13.56 -1.86
N LEU A 95 -7.42 -13.13 -0.71
CA LEU A 95 -6.32 -13.80 -0.03
C LEU A 95 -6.73 -15.19 0.49
N ASP A 96 -7.91 -15.32 1.08
CA ASP A 96 -8.40 -16.62 1.54
C ASP A 96 -8.66 -17.60 0.39
N GLU A 97 -9.29 -17.14 -0.70
CA GLU A 97 -9.52 -17.93 -1.94
C GLU A 97 -8.21 -18.45 -2.54
N ASN A 98 -7.12 -17.70 -2.38
CA ASN A 98 -5.78 -18.08 -2.85
C ASN A 98 -4.95 -18.80 -1.76
N GLY A 99 -5.59 -19.29 -0.71
CA GLY A 99 -4.97 -20.15 0.30
C GLY A 99 -4.03 -19.44 1.28
N PHE A 100 -4.10 -18.11 1.38
CA PHE A 100 -3.31 -17.35 2.35
C PHE A 100 -3.80 -17.62 3.77
N LYS A 101 -2.91 -18.05 4.68
CA LYS A 101 -3.26 -18.40 6.07
C LYS A 101 -2.41 -17.60 7.06
N CYS A 102 -3.06 -16.92 8.00
CA CYS A 102 -2.40 -16.05 8.99
C CYS A 102 -2.28 -16.65 10.40
N LYS A 103 -2.66 -17.92 10.62
CA LYS A 103 -2.75 -18.48 11.99
C LYS A 103 -1.46 -18.38 12.80
N SER A 104 -0.32 -18.80 12.22
CA SER A 104 0.98 -18.78 12.91
C SER A 104 1.51 -17.37 13.13
N ILE A 105 1.15 -16.45 12.23
CA ILE A 105 1.53 -15.04 12.22
C ILE A 105 0.81 -14.32 13.34
N LEU A 106 -0.52 -14.44 13.38
CA LEU A 106 -1.32 -13.86 14.45
C LEU A 106 -0.92 -14.36 15.84
N LYS A 107 -0.41 -15.58 16.00
CA LYS A 107 0.08 -16.08 17.29
C LYS A 107 1.34 -15.34 17.78
N ILE A 108 2.16 -14.87 16.85
CA ILE A 108 3.34 -14.05 17.14
C ILE A 108 2.91 -12.62 17.47
N PHE A 109 1.91 -12.10 16.74
CA PHE A 109 1.42 -10.73 16.92
C PHE A 109 0.42 -10.56 18.07
N SER A 110 -0.34 -11.59 18.45
CA SER A 110 -1.27 -11.55 19.59
C SER A 110 -0.55 -11.38 20.92
N ASN A 111 0.76 -11.63 20.94
CA ASN A 111 1.60 -11.45 22.10
C ASN A 111 2.15 -10.03 22.19
N ILE A 112 2.18 -9.26 21.07
CA ILE A 112 2.68 -7.89 21.04
C ILE A 112 1.68 -6.97 21.74
N ASN A 113 1.98 -6.59 22.98
CA ASN A 113 1.19 -5.66 23.77
C ASN A 113 1.59 -4.20 23.49
N GLN A 114 0.91 -3.24 24.14
CA GLN A 114 1.23 -1.80 23.97
C GLN A 114 2.64 -1.43 24.43
N GLU A 115 3.21 -2.18 25.38
CA GLU A 115 4.54 -1.98 25.94
C GLU A 115 5.62 -2.46 24.96
N GLU A 116 5.45 -3.62 24.33
CA GLU A 116 6.33 -4.09 23.24
C GLU A 116 6.23 -3.19 22.00
N MET A 117 5.06 -2.61 21.69
CA MET A 117 4.94 -1.58 20.66
C MET A 117 5.72 -0.31 21.01
N LYS A 118 5.80 0.04 22.30
CA LYS A 118 6.60 1.16 22.80
C LYS A 118 8.10 0.83 22.73
N GLU A 119 8.51 -0.38 23.07
CA GLU A 119 9.90 -0.84 22.90
C GLU A 119 10.31 -0.85 21.42
N ILE A 120 9.43 -1.29 20.52
CA ILE A 120 9.65 -1.21 19.08
C ILE A 120 9.82 0.26 18.65
N LYS A 121 8.98 1.18 19.15
CA LYS A 121 9.12 2.62 18.91
C LYS A 121 10.48 3.15 19.35
N GLU A 122 10.88 2.85 20.58
CA GLU A 122 12.14 3.30 21.20
C GLU A 122 13.38 2.72 20.48
N TYR A 123 13.32 1.46 20.06
CA TYR A 123 14.37 0.82 19.29
C TYR A 123 14.53 1.43 17.88
N LEU A 124 13.42 1.85 17.26
CA LEU A 124 13.40 2.43 15.91
C LEU A 124 13.74 3.91 15.88
N THR A 125 13.59 4.65 16.99
CA THR A 125 13.99 6.07 17.07
C THR A 125 15.51 6.27 17.18
N GLU A 126 16.29 5.23 17.49
CA GLU A 126 17.75 5.26 17.37
C GLU A 126 18.16 5.19 15.88
N LYS A 127 18.55 6.33 15.29
CA LYS A 127 18.96 6.48 13.87
C LYS A 127 19.91 5.39 13.36
N ASP A 128 20.83 4.90 14.20
CA ASP A 128 21.78 3.84 13.83
C ASP A 128 21.15 2.46 13.70
N ASN A 129 20.06 2.18 14.41
CA ASN A 129 19.36 0.89 14.34
C ASN A 129 18.52 0.80 13.08
N LEU A 130 17.96 1.91 12.60
CA LEU A 130 17.24 1.98 11.35
C LEU A 130 18.13 1.66 10.15
N LYS A 131 19.34 2.24 10.12
CA LYS A 131 20.36 1.93 9.12
C LYS A 131 20.76 0.45 9.17
N LYS A 132 20.95 -0.12 10.38
CA LYS A 132 21.23 -1.56 10.59
C LYS A 132 20.07 -2.49 10.22
N LEU A 133 18.82 -2.04 10.34
CA LEU A 133 17.63 -2.80 9.99
C LEU A 133 17.45 -2.86 8.46
N MET A 134 17.79 -1.77 7.78
CA MET A 134 17.85 -1.67 6.31
C MET A 134 19.12 -2.29 5.73
N ASP A 135 20.18 -2.45 6.53
CA ASP A 135 21.40 -3.14 6.13
C ASP A 135 21.10 -4.62 5.84
N SER A 136 21.22 -4.98 4.56
CA SER A 136 20.85 -6.29 3.99
C SER A 136 21.83 -7.41 4.36
N SER A 137 22.84 -7.11 5.18
CA SER A 137 24.03 -7.94 5.42
C SER A 137 23.98 -8.82 6.68
N LYS A 138 23.02 -8.65 7.60
CA LYS A 138 22.91 -9.50 8.82
C LYS A 138 21.74 -10.49 8.76
N LYS A 139 22.04 -11.73 9.16
CA LYS A 139 21.15 -12.92 9.29
C LYS A 139 19.67 -12.54 9.37
N TRP A 140 18.87 -13.11 8.46
CA TRP A 140 17.42 -12.98 8.48
C TRP A 140 16.86 -13.28 9.87
N SER A 141 16.36 -12.25 10.56
CA SER A 141 15.60 -12.46 11.78
C SER A 141 14.32 -13.25 11.44
N PHE A 142 13.83 -14.04 12.39
CA PHE A 142 12.58 -14.80 12.23
C PHE A 142 11.41 -13.88 11.85
N SER A 143 11.39 -12.65 12.36
CA SER A 143 10.44 -11.60 11.97
C SER A 143 10.60 -11.15 10.51
N LYS A 144 11.82 -10.90 10.01
CA LYS A 144 12.09 -10.60 8.59
C LYS A 144 11.69 -11.76 7.68
N LEU A 145 11.90 -13.01 8.13
CA LEU A 145 11.51 -14.22 7.40
C LEU A 145 9.99 -14.32 7.27
N ILE A 146 9.26 -14.12 8.37
CA ILE A 146 7.81 -14.12 8.37
C ILE A 146 7.24 -12.98 7.53
N PHE A 147 7.75 -11.76 7.70
CA PHE A 147 7.34 -10.62 6.89
C PHE A 147 7.59 -10.90 5.41
N TRP A 148 8.78 -11.38 5.06
CA TRP A 148 9.09 -11.74 3.67
C TRP A 148 8.18 -12.85 3.12
N PHE A 149 7.90 -13.91 3.88
CA PHE A 149 7.01 -15.00 3.45
C PHE A 149 5.57 -14.51 3.25
N ILE A 150 5.08 -13.63 4.13
CA ILE A 150 3.76 -13.02 4.02
C ILE A 150 3.68 -12.16 2.79
N PHE A 151 4.59 -11.19 2.65
CA PHE A 151 4.57 -10.27 1.53
C PHE A 151 4.84 -10.98 0.21
N ARG A 152 5.68 -12.02 0.18
CA ARG A 152 5.93 -12.82 -1.03
C ARG A 152 4.68 -13.56 -1.53
N LYS A 153 3.86 -14.12 -0.64
CA LYS A 153 2.64 -14.84 -1.03
C LYS A 153 1.44 -13.92 -1.24
N ALA A 154 1.26 -12.94 -0.35
CA ALA A 154 0.13 -12.03 -0.40
C ALA A 154 0.28 -10.99 -1.51
N MET A 155 1.45 -10.37 -1.67
CA MET A 155 1.61 -9.23 -2.60
C MET A 155 1.25 -9.55 -4.04
N PRO A 156 1.64 -10.68 -4.66
CA PRO A 156 1.23 -10.98 -6.03
C PRO A 156 -0.29 -11.05 -6.18
N ILE A 157 -0.98 -11.74 -5.27
CA ILE A 157 -2.46 -11.86 -5.27
C ILE A 157 -3.10 -10.47 -5.17
N ILE A 158 -2.59 -9.65 -4.26
CA ILE A 158 -3.06 -8.29 -4.00
C ILE A 158 -2.81 -7.40 -5.22
N LEU A 159 -1.58 -7.40 -5.74
CA LEU A 159 -1.16 -6.59 -6.87
C LEU A 159 -1.99 -6.93 -8.11
N ASP A 160 -2.05 -8.21 -8.48
CA ASP A 160 -2.71 -8.64 -9.72
C ASP A 160 -4.21 -8.29 -9.70
N HIS A 161 -4.91 -8.62 -8.62
CA HIS A 161 -6.34 -8.34 -8.53
C HIS A 161 -6.63 -6.83 -8.51
N ARG A 162 -5.84 -6.05 -7.76
CA ARG A 162 -6.02 -4.60 -7.69
C ARG A 162 -5.72 -3.94 -9.03
N ASN A 163 -4.68 -4.39 -9.73
CA ASN A 163 -4.35 -3.87 -11.06
C ASN A 163 -5.48 -4.12 -12.06
N GLN A 164 -6.12 -5.30 -12.00
CA GLN A 164 -7.31 -5.60 -12.82
C GLN A 164 -8.47 -4.64 -12.49
N VAL A 165 -8.80 -4.47 -11.21
CA VAL A 165 -9.90 -3.58 -10.80
C VAL A 165 -9.64 -2.13 -11.23
N VAL A 166 -8.41 -1.65 -11.11
CA VAL A 166 -8.04 -0.31 -11.55
C VAL A 166 -8.16 -0.18 -13.07
N ALA A 167 -7.62 -1.14 -13.83
CA ALA A 167 -7.70 -1.15 -15.29
C ALA A 167 -9.15 -1.15 -15.78
N GLU A 168 -10.04 -1.97 -15.19
CA GLU A 168 -11.46 -1.99 -15.55
C GLU A 168 -12.17 -0.67 -15.24
N LYS A 169 -11.86 -0.03 -14.10
CA LYS A 169 -12.42 1.29 -13.76
C LYS A 169 -11.95 2.37 -14.73
N ILE A 170 -10.71 2.33 -15.17
CA ILE A 170 -10.15 3.30 -16.13
C ILE A 170 -10.90 3.25 -17.47
N LYS A 171 -11.33 2.06 -17.93
CA LYS A 171 -12.07 1.91 -19.20
C LYS A 171 -13.37 2.71 -19.25
N ILE A 172 -14.01 2.92 -18.10
CA ILE A 172 -15.24 3.74 -17.97
C ILE A 172 -14.97 5.20 -18.37
N TYR A 173 -13.71 5.64 -18.28
CA TYR A 173 -13.24 6.99 -18.58
C TYR A 173 -12.37 7.02 -19.86
N SER A 174 -12.62 6.12 -20.80
CA SER A 174 -11.88 5.99 -22.08
C SER A 174 -11.92 7.24 -22.96
N ASN A 175 -12.80 8.20 -22.67
CA ASN A 175 -12.89 9.49 -23.35
C ASN A 175 -12.07 10.60 -22.68
N LYS A 176 -11.27 10.30 -21.65
CA LYS A 176 -10.44 11.26 -20.92
C LYS A 176 -8.98 10.81 -20.87
N ASP A 177 -8.08 11.79 -20.74
CA ASP A 177 -6.71 11.51 -20.32
C ASP A 177 -6.69 11.10 -18.84
N ILE A 178 -5.80 10.16 -18.51
CA ILE A 178 -5.81 9.44 -17.23
C ILE A 178 -4.51 9.70 -16.48
N PHE A 179 -4.61 10.12 -15.23
CA PHE A 179 -3.47 10.23 -14.31
C PHE A 179 -3.62 9.22 -13.18
N ILE A 180 -2.58 8.41 -12.96
CA ILE A 180 -2.60 7.28 -12.01
C ILE A 180 -1.55 7.53 -10.92
N HIS A 181 -1.99 7.67 -9.67
CA HIS A 181 -1.12 7.83 -8.51
C HIS A 181 -1.10 6.56 -7.64
N TYR A 182 -0.09 5.70 -7.88
CA TYR A 182 0.06 4.37 -7.29
C TYR A 182 1.53 4.02 -7.09
N GLY A 183 1.83 3.06 -6.21
CA GLY A 183 3.18 2.51 -6.08
C GLY A 183 3.68 1.86 -7.38
N GLU A 184 4.99 1.89 -7.63
CA GLU A 184 5.63 1.42 -8.87
C GLU A 184 5.11 0.06 -9.36
N LYS A 185 5.05 -0.95 -8.48
CA LYS A 185 4.61 -2.30 -8.82
C LYS A 185 3.17 -2.35 -9.32
N HIS A 186 2.30 -1.48 -8.79
CA HIS A 186 0.93 -1.34 -9.28
C HIS A 186 0.94 -0.71 -10.67
N VAL A 187 1.65 0.40 -10.86
CA VAL A 187 1.73 1.09 -12.17
C VAL A 187 2.21 0.12 -13.25
N ARG A 188 3.29 -0.63 -13.02
CA ARG A 188 3.79 -1.62 -13.99
C ARG A 188 2.72 -2.64 -14.42
N GLY A 189 1.95 -3.17 -13.47
CA GLY A 189 0.91 -4.15 -13.77
C GLY A 189 -0.34 -3.54 -14.44
N ILE A 190 -0.74 -2.34 -14.04
CA ILE A 190 -1.84 -1.60 -14.67
C ILE A 190 -1.50 -1.28 -16.12
N LEU A 191 -0.29 -0.75 -16.40
CA LEU A 191 0.14 -0.43 -17.76
C LEU A 191 0.14 -1.67 -18.67
N LYS A 192 0.52 -2.85 -18.14
CA LYS A 192 0.45 -4.10 -18.91
C LYS A 192 -0.99 -4.42 -19.34
N LEU A 193 -1.96 -4.23 -18.45
CA LEU A 193 -3.37 -4.47 -18.74
C LEU A 193 -3.93 -3.44 -19.73
N LEU A 194 -3.65 -2.15 -19.50
CA LEU A 194 -4.13 -1.06 -20.36
C LEU A 194 -3.56 -1.17 -21.78
N LYS A 195 -2.27 -1.49 -21.94
CA LYS A 195 -1.65 -1.72 -23.26
C LYS A 195 -2.28 -2.89 -24.01
N ARG A 196 -2.58 -3.99 -23.31
CA ARG A 196 -3.30 -5.14 -23.89
C ARG A 196 -4.68 -4.71 -24.42
N ASP A 197 -5.30 -3.76 -23.73
CA ASP A 197 -6.63 -3.26 -24.05
C ASP A 197 -6.59 -2.03 -25.00
N GLY A 198 -5.44 -1.75 -25.63
CA GLY A 198 -5.29 -0.77 -26.71
C GLY A 198 -4.90 0.65 -26.30
N TRP A 199 -4.65 0.91 -25.02
CA TRP A 199 -4.26 2.24 -24.54
C TRP A 199 -2.82 2.60 -24.92
N VAL A 200 -2.61 3.86 -25.30
CA VAL A 200 -1.28 4.45 -25.56
C VAL A 200 -0.76 5.09 -24.27
N VAL A 201 0.48 4.80 -23.91
CA VAL A 201 1.14 5.38 -22.73
C VAL A 201 2.00 6.55 -23.16
N ASN A 202 1.62 7.77 -22.75
CA ASN A 202 2.35 8.99 -23.10
C ASN A 202 3.64 9.13 -22.28
N THR A 203 3.54 9.01 -20.95
CA THR A 203 4.66 9.20 -20.02
C THR A 203 4.55 8.25 -18.84
N THR A 204 5.68 7.87 -18.25
CA THR A 204 5.73 7.16 -16.96
C THR A 204 6.92 7.69 -16.17
N THR A 205 6.67 8.10 -14.93
CA THR A 205 7.69 8.58 -13.99
C THR A 205 7.71 7.68 -12.76
N TYR A 206 8.90 7.44 -12.23
CA TYR A 206 9.11 6.72 -10.98
C TYR A 206 10.04 7.54 -10.11
N THR A 207 9.73 7.60 -8.82
CA THR A 207 10.50 8.38 -7.86
C THR A 207 10.90 7.48 -6.71
N GLU A 208 12.20 7.37 -6.44
CA GLU A 208 12.69 6.50 -5.37
C GLU A 208 12.71 7.23 -4.03
N ILE A 209 12.21 6.57 -2.97
CA ILE A 209 12.19 7.15 -1.62
C ILE A 209 13.61 7.52 -1.16
N GLY A 210 14.62 6.76 -1.57
CA GLY A 210 16.02 7.00 -1.22
C GLY A 210 16.62 8.29 -1.80
N GLU A 211 16.01 8.90 -2.80
CA GLU A 211 16.46 10.18 -3.39
C GLU A 211 16.08 11.39 -2.50
N TYR A 212 15.28 11.16 -1.46
CA TYR A 212 14.75 12.19 -0.56
C TYR A 212 15.17 12.00 0.91
N LEU A 213 16.01 11.01 1.19
CA LEU A 213 16.62 10.73 2.50
C LEU A 213 18.07 11.23 2.55
#